data_AF-A0A3L6M023-F1
#
_entry.id   AF-A0A3L6M023-F1
#
_cell.length_a   1.000
_cell.length_b   1.000
_cell.length_c   1.000
_cell.angle_alpha   90.00
_cell.angle_beta   90.00
_cell.angle_gamma   90.00
#
_symmetry.space_group_name_H-M   'P 1'
#
loop_
_entity.id
_entity.type
_entity.pdbx_description
1 polymer ?
#
loop_
_entity_poly.entity_id
_entity_poly.type
_entity_poly.pdbx_seq_one_letter_code
_entity_poly.pdbx_strand_id
1 'polypeptide(L)'
;MNRPLLGAILLGTVTALIHLLAGGQDIAKPLLAAALEPTLKFTLYAVWHTATLSLSASVIGWIYCLYRPAAALVGKFLGLLWCGFGLVFLAVTAAFPEYDLFWQLPQWLLLIPCGLLVLWGLRRPAAT
;
A
#
# COMPACT_ATOMS: atom_id res chain seq x y z
N MET A 1 2.17 -22.93 -10.00
CA MET A 1 2.70 -21.76 -9.26
C MET A 1 1.79 -20.56 -9.50
N ASN A 2 1.39 -19.84 -8.45
CA ASN A 2 0.43 -18.74 -8.54
C ASN A 2 1.09 -17.48 -9.11
N ARG A 3 1.18 -17.38 -10.46
CA ARG A 3 1.89 -16.29 -11.16
C ARG A 3 1.35 -14.89 -10.78
N PRO A 4 0.03 -14.65 -10.66
CA PRO A 4 -0.48 -13.35 -10.23
C PRO A 4 -0.08 -12.99 -8.80
N LEU A 5 -0.13 -13.94 -7.86
CA LEU A 5 0.27 -13.70 -6.46
C LEU A 5 1.77 -13.42 -6.34
N LEU A 6 2.61 -14.12 -7.11
CA LEU A 6 4.05 -13.80 -7.18
C LEU A 6 4.30 -12.40 -7.73
N GLY A 7 3.59 -12.02 -8.80
CA GLY A 7 3.66 -10.66 -9.35
C GLY A 7 3.24 -9.61 -8.32
N ALA A 8 2.18 -9.89 -7.55
CA ALA A 8 1.74 -9.01 -6.48
C ALA A 8 2.76 -8.87 -5.34
N ILE A 9 3.40 -9.97 -4.92
CA ILE A 9 4.45 -9.94 -3.89
C ILE A 9 5.64 -9.12 -4.36
N LEU A 10 6.09 -9.31 -5.61
CA LEU A 10 7.19 -8.54 -6.17
C LEU A 10 6.85 -7.04 -6.25
N LEU A 11 5.70 -6.71 -6.86
CA LEU A 11 5.23 -5.34 -6.99
C LEU A 11 5.00 -4.69 -5.62
N GLY A 12 4.40 -5.40 -4.68
CA GLY A 12 4.16 -4.94 -3.33
C GLY A 12 5.43 -4.69 -2.54
N THR A 13 6.44 -5.56 -2.69
CA THR A 13 7.77 -5.36 -2.10
C THR A 13 8.41 -4.10 -2.63
N VAL A 14 8.41 -3.92 -3.96
CA VAL A 14 8.94 -2.71 -4.60
C VAL A 14 8.18 -1.47 -4.12
N THR A 15 6.85 -1.53 -4.03
CA THR A 15 6.01 -0.42 -3.56
C THR A 15 6.32 -0.05 -2.11
N ALA A 16 6.48 -1.03 -1.21
CA ALA A 16 6.84 -0.79 0.19
C ALA A 16 8.24 -0.17 0.31
N LEU A 17 9.20 -0.60 -0.51
CA LEU A 17 10.55 -0.01 -0.56
C LEU A 17 10.54 1.42 -1.09
N ILE A 18 9.77 1.71 -2.15
CA ILE A 18 9.58 3.07 -2.67
C ILE A 18 9.00 3.96 -1.57
N HIS A 19 7.94 3.50 -0.90
CA HIS A 19 7.33 4.23 0.22
C HIS A 19 8.37 4.52 1.31
N LEU A 20 9.07 3.50 1.80
CA LEU A 20 10.05 3.67 2.87
C LEU A 20 11.22 4.60 2.48
N LEU A 21 11.79 4.40 1.29
CA LEU A 21 13.05 5.06 0.88
C LEU A 21 12.79 6.38 0.17
N ALA A 22 12.15 6.35 -0.99
CA ALA A 22 11.90 7.54 -1.80
C ALA A 22 10.90 8.46 -1.09
N GLY A 23 9.79 7.89 -0.60
CA GLY A 23 8.84 8.62 0.21
C GLY A 23 9.45 9.18 1.51
N GLY A 24 10.43 8.48 2.09
CA GLY A 24 11.19 8.98 3.23
C GLY A 24 11.94 10.27 2.91
N GLN A 25 12.53 10.37 1.71
CA GLN A 25 13.22 11.58 1.25
C GLN A 25 12.25 12.69 0.86
N ASP A 26 11.21 12.35 0.10
CA ASP A 26 10.38 13.34 -0.60
C ASP A 26 9.18 13.81 0.23
N ILE A 27 8.76 13.02 1.24
CA ILE A 27 7.57 13.32 2.06
C ILE A 27 7.93 13.41 3.54
N ALA A 28 8.51 12.35 4.12
CA ALA A 28 8.70 12.28 5.57
C ALA A 28 9.72 13.31 6.09
N LYS A 29 10.85 13.50 5.39
CA LYS A 29 11.85 14.51 5.74
C LYS A 29 11.29 15.94 5.62
N PRO A 30 10.65 16.34 4.50
CA PRO A 30 9.99 17.64 4.40
C PRO A 30 8.92 17.88 5.47
N LEU A 31 8.12 16.86 5.82
CA LEU A 31 7.15 16.95 6.92
C LEU A 31 7.82 17.33 8.26
N LEU A 32 8.95 16.71 8.57
CA LEU A 32 9.69 17.03 9.81
C LEU A 32 10.30 18.43 9.79
N ALA A 33 10.72 18.91 8.61
CA ALA A 33 11.27 20.25 8.40
C ALA A 33 10.19 21.35 8.41
N ALA A 34 8.93 21.03 8.12
CA ALA A 34 7.84 22.00 8.05
C ALA A 34 7.57 22.69 9.40
N ALA A 35 7.18 23.96 9.36
CA ALA A 35 6.79 24.75 10.53
C ALA A 35 5.36 24.39 10.99
N LEU A 36 5.21 23.19 11.54
CA LEU A 36 3.95 22.66 12.09
C LEU A 36 4.01 22.59 13.62
N GLU A 37 2.84 22.67 14.26
CA GLU A 37 2.69 22.37 15.68
C GLU A 37 3.21 20.93 15.97
N PRO A 38 3.98 20.72 17.07
CA PRO A 38 4.64 19.44 17.34
C PRO A 38 3.71 18.22 17.34
N THR A 39 2.54 18.31 17.97
CA THR A 39 1.58 17.20 18.02
C THR A 39 1.14 16.79 16.62
N LEU A 40 0.69 17.75 15.80
CA LEU A 40 0.30 17.47 14.41
C LEU A 40 1.45 16.85 13.59
N LYS A 41 2.66 17.42 13.70
CA LYS A 41 3.85 16.95 12.97
C LYS A 41 4.16 15.49 13.29
N PHE A 42 4.27 15.17 14.57
CA PHE A 42 4.66 13.82 14.99
C PHE A 42 3.52 12.80 14.84
N THR A 43 2.25 13.22 14.89
CA THR A 43 1.13 12.36 14.51
C THR A 43 1.22 11.97 13.03
N LEU A 44 1.44 12.92 12.12
CA LEU A 44 1.59 12.63 10.68
C LEU A 44 2.82 11.74 10.41
N TYR A 45 3.92 11.95 11.14
CA TYR A 45 5.11 11.10 11.05
C TYR A 45 4.87 9.68 11.59
N ALA A 46 4.05 9.51 12.63
CA ALA A 46 3.62 8.18 13.09
C ALA A 46 2.70 7.48 12.09
N VAL A 47 1.79 8.23 11.44
CA VAL A 47 0.92 7.70 10.37
C VAL A 47 1.75 7.24 9.18
N TRP A 48 2.80 7.98 8.83
CA TRP A 48 3.77 7.59 7.80
C TRP A 48 4.38 6.20 8.06
N HIS A 49 4.89 5.97 9.28
CA HIS A 49 5.45 4.67 9.68
C HIS A 49 4.40 3.57 9.79
N THR A 50 3.18 3.93 10.18
CA THR A 50 2.05 2.99 10.18
C THR A 50 1.78 2.47 8.77
N ALA A 51 1.78 3.34 7.76
CA ALA A 51 1.67 2.93 6.37
C ALA A 51 2.81 1.99 5.95
N THR A 52 4.07 2.32 6.28
CA THR A 52 5.23 1.44 6.04
C THR A 52 5.02 0.05 6.64
N LEU A 53 4.59 -0.02 7.90
CA LEU A 53 4.34 -1.26 8.61
C LEU A 53 3.21 -2.05 7.95
N SER A 54 2.09 -1.41 7.62
CA SER A 54 0.95 -2.05 6.96
C SER A 54 1.32 -2.63 5.59
N LEU A 55 2.07 -1.89 4.76
CA LEU A 55 2.53 -2.36 3.46
C LEU A 55 3.47 -3.56 3.61
N SER A 56 4.46 -3.45 4.48
CA SER A 56 5.45 -4.52 4.72
C SER A 56 4.81 -5.79 5.28
N ALA A 57 3.94 -5.64 6.27
CA ALA A 57 3.20 -6.76 6.87
C ALA A 57 2.25 -7.43 5.86
N SER A 58 1.64 -6.65 4.96
CA SER A 58 0.77 -7.20 3.91
C SER A 58 1.56 -8.09 2.95
N VAL A 59 2.74 -7.66 2.52
CA VAL A 59 3.64 -8.46 1.66
C VAL A 59 4.02 -9.77 2.34
N ILE A 60 4.38 -9.73 3.63
CA ILE A 60 4.66 -10.95 4.42
C ILE A 60 3.43 -11.86 4.45
N GLY A 61 2.24 -11.30 4.67
CA GLY A 61 0.98 -12.04 4.65
C GLY A 61 0.70 -12.72 3.29
N TRP A 62 1.04 -12.06 2.18
CA TRP A 62 0.90 -12.65 0.85
C TRP A 62 1.93 -13.74 0.58
N ILE A 63 3.17 -13.59 1.04
CA ILE A 63 4.18 -14.65 1.01
C ILE A 63 3.68 -15.87 1.80
N TYR A 64 3.10 -15.67 2.99
CA TYR A 64 2.49 -16.75 3.76
C TYR A 64 1.37 -17.46 2.99
N CYS A 65 0.52 -16.71 2.29
CA CYS A 65 -0.56 -17.26 1.46
C CYS A 65 -0.06 -18.12 0.27
N LEU A 66 1.18 -17.93 -0.21
CA LEU A 66 1.76 -18.81 -1.24
C LEU A 66 1.90 -20.26 -0.74
N TYR A 67 2.26 -20.42 0.53
CA TYR A 67 2.53 -21.73 1.14
C TYR A 67 1.33 -22.29 1.90
N ARG A 68 0.32 -21.45 2.20
CA ARG A 68 -0.85 -21.82 3.00
C ARG A 68 -2.14 -21.39 2.29
N PRO A 69 -2.65 -22.20 1.34
CA PRO A 69 -3.86 -21.87 0.59
C PRO A 69 -5.10 -21.61 1.46
N ALA A 70 -5.19 -22.27 2.63
CA ALA A 70 -6.25 -22.03 3.61
C ALA A 70 -6.29 -20.59 4.15
N ALA A 71 -5.18 -19.84 4.05
CA ALA A 71 -5.08 -18.44 4.46
C ALA A 71 -5.57 -17.44 3.39
N ALA A 72 -6.19 -17.91 2.30
CA ALA A 72 -6.62 -17.04 1.19
C ALA A 72 -7.52 -15.88 1.62
N LEU A 73 -8.34 -16.04 2.67
CA LEU A 73 -9.18 -14.95 3.18
C LEU A 73 -8.34 -13.79 3.73
N VAL A 74 -7.25 -14.07 4.46
CA VAL A 74 -6.32 -13.06 4.97
C VAL A 74 -5.64 -12.34 3.81
N GLY A 75 -5.14 -13.08 2.82
CA GLY A 75 -4.53 -12.48 1.64
C GLY A 75 -5.48 -11.56 0.87
N LYS A 76 -6.75 -11.98 0.71
CA LYS A 76 -7.80 -11.15 0.08
C LYS A 76 -8.11 -9.90 0.89
N PHE A 77 -8.22 -10.02 2.21
CA PHE A 77 -8.43 -8.86 3.10
C PHE A 77 -7.31 -7.84 2.95
N LEU A 78 -6.05 -8.29 2.96
CA LEU A 78 -4.89 -7.42 2.74
C LEU A 78 -4.89 -6.79 1.34
N GLY A 79 -5.31 -7.53 0.31
CA GLY A 79 -5.48 -6.99 -1.05
C GLY A 79 -6.55 -5.91 -1.13
N LEU A 80 -7.71 -6.12 -0.47
CA LEU A 80 -8.76 -5.11 -0.35
C LEU A 80 -8.29 -3.87 0.41
N LEU A 81 -7.49 -4.05 1.46
CA LEU A 81 -6.93 -2.95 2.23
C LEU A 81 -6.05 -2.04 1.35
N TRP A 82 -5.22 -2.63 0.47
CA TRP A 82 -4.41 -1.86 -0.48
C TRP A 82 -5.25 -1.12 -1.53
N CYS A 83 -6.30 -1.76 -2.06
CA CYS A 83 -7.27 -1.05 -2.90
C CYS A 83 -7.91 0.12 -2.15
N GLY A 84 -8.30 -0.09 -0.88
CA GLY A 84 -8.85 0.94 -0.01
C GLY A 84 -7.90 2.12 0.19
N PHE A 85 -6.61 1.86 0.46
CA PHE A 85 -5.59 2.91 0.56
C PHE A 85 -5.48 3.71 -0.74
N GLY A 86 -5.44 3.04 -1.89
CA GLY A 86 -5.43 3.72 -3.19
C GLY A 86 -6.67 4.57 -3.45
N LEU A 87 -7.85 4.08 -3.03
CA LEU A 87 -9.10 4.83 -3.12
C LEU A 87 -9.11 6.06 -2.21
N VAL A 88 -8.45 6.02 -1.03
CA VAL A 88 -8.29 7.21 -0.19
C VAL A 88 -7.50 8.29 -0.92
N PHE A 89 -6.41 7.95 -1.62
CA PHE A 89 -5.68 8.92 -2.44
C PHE A 89 -6.56 9.52 -3.55
N LEU A 90 -7.31 8.69 -4.27
CA LEU A 90 -8.26 9.18 -5.28
C LEU A 90 -9.37 10.05 -4.70
N ALA A 91 -9.85 9.74 -3.49
CA ALA A 91 -10.86 10.56 -2.82
C ALA A 91 -10.30 11.92 -2.40
N VAL A 92 -9.06 11.97 -1.88
CA VAL A 92 -8.38 13.23 -1.53
C VAL A 92 -8.13 14.07 -2.78
N THR A 93 -7.67 13.48 -3.89
CA THR A 93 -7.44 14.24 -5.13
C THR A 93 -8.75 14.80 -5.69
N ALA A 94 -9.86 14.06 -5.58
CA ALA A 94 -11.18 14.53 -6.00
C ALA A 94 -11.78 15.59 -5.06
N ALA A 95 -11.44 15.56 -3.76
CA ALA A 95 -11.98 16.49 -2.76
C ALA A 95 -11.34 17.89 -2.83
N PHE A 96 -10.14 18.00 -3.40
CA PHE A 96 -9.34 19.24 -3.47
C PHE A 96 -8.87 19.52 -4.92
N PRO A 97 -9.80 19.70 -5.88
CA PRO A 97 -9.47 19.80 -7.32
C PRO A 97 -8.61 21.02 -7.67
N GLU A 98 -8.66 22.09 -6.88
CA GLU A 98 -7.91 23.34 -7.11
C GLU A 98 -6.39 23.18 -6.98
N TYR A 99 -5.92 22.07 -6.41
CA TYR A 99 -4.49 21.79 -6.21
C TYR A 99 -3.90 20.82 -7.26
N ASP A 100 -4.68 20.37 -8.25
CA ASP A 100 -4.25 19.42 -9.31
C ASP A 100 -3.48 18.19 -8.76
N LEU A 101 -4.03 17.59 -7.71
CA LEU A 101 -3.33 16.56 -6.92
C LEU A 101 -3.26 15.20 -7.61
N PHE A 102 -4.00 14.97 -8.70
CA PHE A 102 -4.16 13.64 -9.30
C PHE A 102 -2.82 12.97 -9.67
N TRP A 103 -1.89 13.76 -10.21
CA TRP A 103 -0.54 13.30 -10.56
C TRP A 103 0.50 13.58 -9.46
N GLN A 104 0.21 14.48 -8.53
CA GLN A 104 1.08 14.79 -7.38
C GLN A 104 0.95 13.75 -6.27
N LEU A 105 -0.17 13.05 -6.21
CA LEU A 105 -0.44 11.92 -5.32
C LEU A 105 -0.59 10.60 -6.11
N PRO A 106 0.47 10.11 -6.77
CA PRO A 106 0.39 8.96 -7.68
C PRO A 106 0.30 7.60 -6.96
N GLN A 107 0.14 7.55 -5.64
CA GLN A 107 0.19 6.30 -4.86
C GLN A 107 -0.87 5.27 -5.31
N TRP A 108 -2.01 5.74 -5.79
CA TRP A 108 -3.09 4.90 -6.32
C TRP A 108 -2.63 4.00 -7.48
N LEU A 109 -1.65 4.44 -8.28
CA LEU A 109 -1.11 3.70 -9.44
C LEU A 109 -0.44 2.39 -9.04
N LEU A 110 0.11 2.28 -7.83
CA LEU A 110 0.75 1.05 -7.36
C LEU A 110 -0.14 0.28 -6.36
N LEU A 111 -0.82 1.01 -5.47
CA LEU A 111 -1.65 0.41 -4.43
C LEU A 111 -2.82 -0.39 -5.01
N ILE A 112 -3.58 0.19 -5.95
CA ILE A 112 -4.76 -0.47 -6.53
C ILE A 112 -4.35 -1.67 -7.39
N PRO A 113 -3.42 -1.57 -8.36
CA PRO A 113 -3.03 -2.73 -9.16
C PRO A 113 -2.44 -3.86 -8.33
N CYS A 114 -1.64 -3.55 -7.30
CA CYS A 114 -1.10 -4.57 -6.41
C CYS A 114 -2.22 -5.30 -5.64
N GLY A 115 -3.18 -4.56 -5.06
CA GLY A 115 -4.35 -5.15 -4.40
C GLY A 115 -5.17 -6.04 -5.34
N LEU A 116 -5.44 -5.57 -6.57
CA LEU A 116 -6.17 -6.32 -7.59
C LEU A 116 -5.43 -7.60 -8.04
N LEU A 117 -4.10 -7.56 -8.17
CA LEU A 117 -3.29 -8.74 -8.51
C LEU A 117 -3.39 -9.84 -7.43
N VAL A 118 -3.39 -9.46 -6.14
CA VAL A 118 -3.60 -10.41 -5.03
C VAL A 118 -4.99 -11.02 -5.10
N LEU A 119 -6.02 -10.19 -5.28
CA LEU A 119 -7.40 -10.65 -5.38
C LEU A 119 -7.58 -11.60 -6.55
N TRP A 120 -6.91 -11.35 -7.68
CA TRP A 120 -6.89 -12.25 -8.84
C TRP A 120 -6.16 -13.57 -8.54
N GLY A 121 -4.96 -13.48 -7.96
CA GLY A 121 -4.15 -14.65 -7.60
C GLY A 121 -4.86 -15.59 -6.62
N LEU A 122 -5.65 -15.05 -5.70
CA LEU A 122 -6.36 -15.81 -4.68
C LEU A 122 -7.83 -16.17 -5.04
N ARG A 123 -8.26 -15.98 -6.30
CA ARG A 123 -9.66 -16.29 -6.71
C ARG A 123 -10.02 -17.77 -6.57
N ARG A 124 -9.07 -18.68 -6.78
CA ARG A 124 -9.29 -20.12 -6.71
C ARG A 124 -8.51 -20.71 -5.53
N PRO A 125 -9.11 -21.57 -4.68
CA PRO A 125 -8.34 -22.41 -3.78
C PRO A 125 -7.31 -23.18 -4.62
N ALA A 126 -6.06 -23.26 -4.18
CA ALA A 126 -5.16 -24.26 -4.74
C ALA A 126 -5.86 -25.61 -4.57
N ALA A 127 -6.03 -26.36 -5.66
CA ALA A 127 -6.67 -27.66 -5.61
C ALA A 127 -6.03 -28.48 -4.48
N THR A 128 -6.87 -28.94 -3.55
CA THR A 128 -6.51 -29.81 -2.42
C THR A 128 -5.94 -31.11 -2.92
#